data_AF-A0A967NA59-F1
#
_entry.id   AF-A0A967NA59-F1
#
_cell.length_a   1.000
_cell.length_b   1.000
_cell.length_c   1.000
_cell.angle_alpha   90.00
_cell.angle_beta   90.00
_cell.angle_gamma   90.00
#
_symmetry.space_group_name_H-M   'P 1'
#
loop_
_entity.id
_entity.type
_entity.pdbx_description
1 polymer ?
#
loop_
_entity_poly.entity_id
_entity_poly.type
_entity_poly.pdbx_seq_one_letter_code
_entity_poly.pdbx_strand_id
1 'polypeptide(L)'
;MRTIHPLARRRRARIALAVVVVTIGFLLAAFFRLQVLRSSTWMLQSESNRLRPLPVQGARGTIYDRDGRIVADNVPAYSISILPAPLDSMRATLGRVHRHLDLSPGETARLRERLRTSPREPLVVTAD
;
A
#
# COMPACT_ATOMS: atom_id res chain seq x y z
N MET A 1 -7.20 31.22 58.08
CA MET A 1 -7.38 29.83 57.59
C MET A 1 -8.68 29.73 56.80
N ARG A 2 -8.64 29.54 55.47
CA ARG A 2 -9.85 29.32 54.66
C ARG A 2 -10.35 27.90 54.89
N THR A 3 -11.35 27.73 55.74
CA THR A 3 -12.03 26.44 55.95
C THR A 3 -12.82 26.10 54.69
N ILE A 4 -12.26 25.22 53.87
CA ILE A 4 -12.94 24.77 52.65
C ILE A 4 -14.08 23.84 53.08
N HIS A 5 -15.31 24.32 53.03
CA HIS A 5 -16.49 23.58 53.48
C HIS A 5 -16.55 22.16 52.84
N PRO A 6 -16.67 21.10 53.65
CA PRO A 6 -16.58 19.71 53.18
C PRO A 6 -17.69 19.34 52.19
N LEU A 7 -18.85 19.99 52.30
CA LEU A 7 -19.99 19.79 51.39
C LEU A 7 -19.71 20.30 49.97
N ALA A 8 -18.99 21.43 49.84
CA ALA A 8 -18.62 21.99 48.53
C ALA A 8 -17.60 21.11 47.80
N ARG A 9 -16.65 20.50 48.53
CA ARG A 9 -15.70 19.53 47.96
C ARG A 9 -16.39 18.27 47.46
N ARG A 10 -17.32 17.69 48.25
CA ARG A 10 -18.08 16.49 47.87
C ARG A 10 -18.95 16.74 46.63
N ARG A 11 -19.60 17.90 46.53
CA ARG A 11 -20.39 18.27 45.35
C ARG A 11 -19.53 18.39 44.09
N ARG A 12 -18.38 19.08 44.17
CA ARG A 12 -17.44 19.21 43.04
C ARG A 12 -16.87 17.86 42.60
N ALA A 13 -16.52 16.98 43.55
CA ALA A 13 -16.05 15.63 43.25
C ALA A 13 -17.10 14.78 42.54
N ARG A 14 -18.37 14.85 42.95
CA ARG A 14 -19.48 14.15 42.25
C ARG A 14 -19.70 14.66 40.84
N ILE A 15 -19.61 15.98 40.63
CA ILE A 15 -19.73 16.57 39.29
C ILE A 15 -18.57 16.12 38.41
N ALA A 16 -17.32 16.15 38.91
CA ALA A 16 -16.17 15.67 38.17
C ALA A 16 -16.30 14.19 37.81
N LEU A 17 -16.76 13.35 38.74
CA LEU A 17 -17.02 11.93 38.47
C LEU A 17 -18.08 11.74 37.39
N ALA A 18 -19.19 12.49 37.44
CA ALA A 18 -20.23 12.43 36.43
C ALA A 18 -19.70 12.80 35.03
N VAL A 19 -18.87 13.85 34.94
CA VAL A 19 -18.24 14.26 33.67
C VAL A 19 -17.33 13.15 33.13
N VAL A 20 -16.53 12.52 33.99
CA VAL A 20 -15.64 11.42 33.59
C VAL A 20 -16.45 10.24 33.09
N VAL A 21 -17.50 9.83 33.82
CA VAL A 21 -18.37 8.71 33.43
C VAL A 21 -19.06 8.98 32.10
N VAL A 22 -19.59 10.18 31.89
CA VAL A 22 -20.22 10.57 30.61
C VAL A 22 -19.21 10.53 29.47
N THR A 23 -18.01 11.07 29.69
CA THR A 23 -16.94 11.07 28.68
C THR A 23 -16.54 9.64 28.29
N ILE A 24 -16.32 8.78 29.29
CA ILE A 24 -15.97 7.37 29.05
C ILE A 24 -17.11 6.66 28.31
N GLY A 25 -18.37 6.88 28.72
CA GLY A 25 -19.53 6.30 28.05
C GLY A 25 -19.63 6.72 26.57
N PHE A 26 -19.37 8.00 26.28
CA PHE A 26 -19.31 8.50 24.91
C PHE A 26 -18.20 7.84 24.09
N LEU A 27 -16.99 7.70 24.66
CA LEU A 27 -15.86 7.05 23.99
C LEU A 27 -16.15 5.56 23.71
N LEU A 28 -16.76 4.85 24.66
CA LEU A 28 -17.16 3.45 24.48
C LEU A 28 -18.21 3.30 23.36
N ALA A 29 -19.20 4.20 23.30
CA ALA A 29 -20.19 4.20 22.23
C ALA A 29 -19.56 4.48 20.86
N ALA A 30 -18.63 5.44 20.77
CA ALA A 30 -17.89 5.74 19.55
C ALA A 30 -17.02 4.55 19.11
N PHE A 31 -16.35 3.89 20.05
CA PHE A 31 -15.56 2.70 19.81
C PHE A 31 -16.44 1.55 19.30
N PHE A 32 -17.57 1.26 19.96
CA PHE A 32 -18.51 0.23 19.53
C PHE A 32 -19.04 0.50 18.11
N ARG A 33 -19.38 1.75 17.81
CA ARG A 33 -19.81 2.14 16.45
C ARG A 33 -18.73 1.87 15.41
N LEU A 34 -17.47 2.15 15.71
CA LEU A 34 -16.37 1.92 14.78
C LEU A 34 -16.06 0.43 14.60
N GLN A 35 -16.05 -0.32 15.70
CA GLN A 35 -15.64 -1.72 15.70
C GLN A 35 -16.73 -2.69 15.26
N VAL A 36 -17.99 -2.46 15.65
CA VAL A 36 -19.10 -3.37 15.39
C VAL A 36 -19.92 -2.91 14.19
N LEU A 37 -20.46 -1.69 14.23
CA LEU A 37 -21.33 -1.20 13.14
C LEU A 37 -20.58 -0.95 11.83
N ARG A 38 -19.30 -0.56 11.90
CA ARG A 38 -18.46 -0.34 10.72
C ARG A 38 -17.46 -1.46 10.44
N SER A 39 -17.51 -2.56 11.19
CA SER A 39 -16.58 -3.70 11.04
C SER A 39 -16.53 -4.23 9.60
N SER A 40 -17.71 -4.41 9.00
CA SER A 40 -17.87 -4.95 7.65
C SER A 40 -17.26 -4.05 6.57
N THR A 41 -17.33 -2.73 6.76
CA THR A 41 -16.76 -1.75 5.83
C THR A 41 -15.24 -1.82 5.81
N TRP A 42 -14.61 -1.95 6.98
CA TRP A 42 -13.15 -2.07 7.08
C TRP A 42 -12.63 -3.44 6.62
N MET A 43 -13.40 -4.51 6.88
CA MET A 43 -13.07 -5.85 6.39
C MET A 43 -13.09 -5.91 4.85
N LEU A 44 -14.10 -5.31 4.21
CA LEU A 44 -14.17 -5.24 2.74
C LEU A 44 -13.01 -4.44 2.13
N GLN A 45 -12.61 -3.32 2.74
CA GLN A 45 -11.46 -2.54 2.28
C GLN A 45 -10.13 -3.29 2.44
N SER A 46 -9.98 -4.11 3.50
CA SER A 46 -8.80 -4.95 3.67
C SER A 46 -8.75 -6.07 2.63
N GLU A 47 -9.89 -6.71 2.33
CA GLU A 47 -9.97 -7.75 1.30
C GLU A 47 -9.71 -7.20 -0.10
N SER A 48 -10.21 -6.00 -0.44
CA SER A 48 -9.88 -5.36 -1.73
C SER A 48 -8.40 -4.98 -1.86
N ASN A 49 -7.73 -4.65 -0.75
CA ASN A 49 -6.30 -4.40 -0.74
C ASN A 49 -5.46 -5.68 -0.84
N ARG A 50 -6.01 -6.82 -0.43
CA ARG A 50 -5.37 -8.15 -0.48
C ARG A 50 -5.59 -8.85 -1.82
N LEU A 51 -6.75 -8.68 -2.43
CA LEU A 51 -7.12 -9.29 -3.70
C LEU A 51 -6.85 -8.30 -4.84
N ARG A 52 -5.65 -8.34 -5.39
CA ARG A 52 -5.35 -7.67 -6.65
C ARG A 52 -5.71 -8.62 -7.81
N PRO A 53 -6.82 -8.41 -8.55
CA PRO A 53 -7.14 -9.26 -9.68
C PRO A 53 -6.04 -9.09 -10.72
N LEU A 54 -5.26 -10.17 -10.93
CA LEU A 54 -4.30 -10.25 -12.02
C LEU A 54 -5.05 -10.83 -13.21
N PRO A 55 -5.38 -10.02 -14.26
CA PRO A 55 -6.00 -10.56 -15.44
C PRO A 55 -5.02 -11.55 -16.09
N VAL A 56 -5.42 -12.81 -16.16
CA VAL A 56 -4.68 -13.81 -16.94
C VAL A 56 -5.02 -13.56 -18.40
N GLN A 57 -4.08 -13.00 -19.15
CA GLN A 57 -4.26 -12.86 -20.59
C GLN A 57 -4.25 -14.26 -21.22
N GLY A 58 -5.24 -14.55 -22.08
CA GLY A 58 -5.21 -15.77 -22.87
C GLY A 58 -4.00 -15.76 -23.80
N ALA A 59 -3.32 -16.89 -23.92
CA ALA A 59 -2.24 -17.04 -24.91
C ALA A 59 -2.81 -16.84 -26.32
N ARG A 60 -2.12 -16.07 -27.17
CA ARG A 60 -2.45 -16.01 -28.60
C ARG A 60 -2.14 -17.37 -29.23
N GLY A 61 -2.99 -17.82 -30.14
CA GLY A 61 -2.72 -19.03 -30.93
C GLY A 61 -1.53 -18.83 -31.86
N THR A 62 -0.80 -19.91 -32.11
CA THR A 62 0.28 -19.97 -33.09
C THR A 62 -0.28 -19.82 -34.51
N ILE A 63 0.33 -18.95 -35.32
CA ILE A 63 -0.07 -18.70 -36.71
C ILE A 63 0.75 -19.62 -37.62
N TYR A 64 0.06 -20.35 -38.49
CA TYR A 64 0.67 -21.26 -39.48
C TYR A 64 0.51 -20.72 -40.91
N ASP A 65 1.50 -20.97 -41.75
CA ASP A 65 1.38 -20.82 -43.20
C ASP A 65 0.62 -22.02 -43.81
N ARG A 66 0.27 -21.95 -45.10
CA ARG A 66 -0.43 -23.00 -45.86
C ARG A 66 0.28 -24.36 -45.87
N ASP A 67 1.61 -24.36 -45.67
CA ASP A 67 2.42 -25.58 -45.58
C ASP A 67 2.59 -26.09 -44.14
N GLY A 68 1.84 -25.53 -43.17
CA GLY A 68 1.92 -25.92 -41.75
C GLY A 68 3.15 -25.41 -41.01
N ARG A 69 3.92 -24.47 -41.59
CA ARG A 69 5.09 -23.84 -40.94
C ARG A 69 4.64 -22.73 -39.99
N ILE A 70 5.26 -22.64 -38.82
CA ILE A 70 4.98 -21.58 -37.84
C ILE A 70 5.51 -20.24 -38.36
N VAL A 71 4.62 -19.24 -38.47
CA VAL A 71 4.94 -17.87 -38.90
C VAL A 71 5.03 -16.92 -37.70
N ALA A 72 4.20 -17.13 -36.68
CA ALA A 72 4.25 -16.38 -35.44
C ALA A 72 3.79 -17.25 -34.28
N ASP A 73 4.50 -17.16 -33.15
CA ASP A 73 4.20 -17.90 -31.94
C ASP A 73 4.29 -16.99 -30.71
N ASN A 74 3.67 -17.41 -29.60
CA ASN A 74 3.75 -16.70 -28.34
C ASN A 74 5.01 -17.11 -27.58
N VAL A 75 6.02 -16.24 -27.57
CA VAL A 75 7.23 -16.41 -26.77
C VAL A 75 7.11 -15.68 -25.42
N PRO A 76 7.56 -16.29 -24.31
CA PRO A 76 7.51 -15.63 -23.01
C PRO A 76 8.45 -14.41 -23.00
N ALA A 77 7.90 -13.25 -22.65
CA ALA A 77 8.67 -12.02 -22.40
C ALA A 77 9.00 -11.91 -20.91
N TYR A 78 10.27 -11.67 -20.59
CA TYR A 78 10.73 -11.48 -19.21
C TYR A 78 11.01 -10.00 -18.95
N SER A 79 10.56 -9.51 -17.80
CA SER A 79 10.88 -8.14 -17.37
C SER A 79 11.38 -8.15 -15.93
N ILE A 80 12.35 -7.28 -15.66
CA ILE A 80 12.92 -7.09 -14.32
C ILE A 80 12.36 -5.79 -13.76
N SER A 81 11.63 -5.90 -12.64
CA SER A 81 11.05 -4.76 -11.94
C SER A 81 11.52 -4.66 -10.49
N ILE A 82 11.90 -3.47 -10.06
CA ILE A 82 12.23 -3.16 -8.66
C ILE A 82 10.94 -2.72 -7.95
N LEU A 83 10.57 -3.44 -6.89
CA LEU A 83 9.39 -3.13 -6.07
C LEU A 83 9.59 -1.83 -5.27
N PRO A 84 8.51 -1.08 -4.99
CA PRO A 84 8.56 0.13 -4.17
C PRO A 84 9.18 -0.13 -2.80
N ALA A 85 10.18 0.67 -2.43
CA ALA A 85 10.91 0.61 -1.17
C ALA A 85 11.38 2.03 -0.78
N PRO A 86 11.98 2.25 0.39
CA PRO A 86 12.61 3.54 0.70
C PRO A 86 13.56 3.98 -0.42
N LEU A 87 13.55 5.27 -0.78
CA LEU A 87 14.27 5.80 -1.93
C LEU A 87 15.75 5.44 -1.95
N ASP A 88 16.40 5.46 -0.78
CA ASP A 88 17.81 5.12 -0.66
C ASP A 88 18.07 3.63 -0.94
N SER A 89 17.18 2.75 -0.47
CA SER A 89 17.22 1.31 -0.78
C SER A 89 17.01 1.05 -2.26
N MET A 90 16.09 1.78 -2.91
CA MET A 90 15.85 1.65 -4.34
C MET A 90 17.04 2.13 -5.17
N ARG A 91 17.69 3.24 -4.79
CA ARG A 91 18.92 3.74 -5.44
C ARG A 91 20.07 2.75 -5.31
N ALA A 92 20.27 2.19 -4.12
CA ALA A 92 21.28 1.15 -3.88
C ALA A 92 21.01 -0.11 -4.71
N THR A 93 19.75 -0.55 -4.78
CA THR A 93 19.33 -1.70 -5.58
C THR A 93 19.57 -1.46 -7.07
N LEU A 94 19.19 -0.28 -7.58
CA LEU A 94 19.44 0.10 -8.96
C LEU A 94 20.95 0.09 -9.28
N GLY A 95 21.80 0.61 -8.38
CA GLY A 95 23.25 0.59 -8.55
C GLY A 95 23.83 -0.83 -8.58
N ARG A 96 23.26 -1.78 -7.82
CA ARG A 96 23.66 -3.19 -7.87
C ARG A 96 23.23 -3.87 -9.17
N VAL A 97 21.99 -3.66 -9.59
CA VAL A 97 21.41 -4.25 -10.80
C VAL A 97 22.07 -3.70 -12.07
N HIS A 98 22.42 -2.41 -12.08
CA HIS A 98 23.14 -1.76 -13.17
C HIS A 98 24.49 -2.40 -13.49
N ARG A 99 25.13 -3.12 -12.56
CA ARG A 99 26.39 -3.85 -12.85
C ARG A 99 26.17 -5.15 -13.63
N HIS A 100 24.95 -5.67 -13.65
CA HIS A 100 24.60 -6.93 -14.29
C HIS A 100 23.75 -6.73 -15.56
N LEU A 101 23.25 -5.52 -15.77
CA LEU A 101 22.51 -5.12 -16.95
C LEU A 101 23.34 -4.04 -17.66
N ASP A 102 23.67 -4.24 -18.93
CA ASP A 102 24.39 -3.27 -19.78
C ASP A 102 23.47 -2.06 -20.12
N LEU A 103 23.06 -1.31 -19.10
CA LEU A 103 22.21 -0.14 -19.25
C LEU A 103 23.05 1.05 -19.72
N SER A 104 22.59 1.74 -20.76
CA SER A 104 23.21 2.97 -21.21
C SER A 104 23.10 4.09 -20.15
N PRO A 105 23.96 5.12 -20.22
CA PRO A 105 23.88 6.29 -19.35
C PRO A 105 22.51 6.99 -19.43
N GLY A 106 21.89 7.00 -20.61
CA GLY A 106 20.57 7.60 -20.86
C GLY A 106 19.42 6.83 -20.19
N GLU A 107 19.44 5.51 -20.23
CA GLU A 107 18.43 4.66 -19.56
C GLU A 107 18.53 4.80 -18.04
N THR A 108 19.75 4.83 -17.52
CA THR A 108 19.99 5.01 -16.09
C THR A 108 19.46 6.36 -15.59
N ALA A 109 19.61 7.44 -16.39
CA ALA A 109 19.06 8.75 -16.06
C ALA A 109 17.52 8.73 -16.00
N ARG A 110 16.87 8.11 -17.00
CA ARG A 110 15.40 7.95 -17.03
C ARG A 110 14.88 7.14 -15.84
N LEU A 111 15.57 6.06 -15.47
CA LEU A 111 15.20 5.25 -14.31
C LEU A 111 15.31 6.02 -13.00
N ARG A 112 16.35 6.85 -12.84
CA ARG A 112 16.51 7.74 -11.68
C ARG A 112 15.45 8.85 -11.63
N GLU A 113 15.05 9.37 -12.79
CA GLU A 113 13.98 10.36 -12.86
C GLU A 113 12.63 9.74 -12.46
N ARG A 114 12.30 8.54 -12.98
CA ARG A 114 11.11 7.78 -12.59
C ARG A 114 11.07 7.47 -11.10
N LEU A 115 12.21 7.13 -10.50
CA LEU A 115 12.33 6.94 -9.05
C LEU A 115 11.95 8.20 -8.25
N ARG A 116 12.19 9.40 -8.80
CA ARG A 116 11.83 10.66 -8.14
C ARG A 116 10.36 11.02 -8.33
N THR A 117 9.81 10.77 -9.52
CA THR A 117 8.43 11.17 -9.86
C THR A 117 7.38 10.18 -9.36
N SER A 118 7.66 8.88 -9.40
CA SER A 118 6.70 7.82 -9.06
C SER A 118 7.31 6.75 -8.13
N PRO A 119 7.67 7.09 -6.88
CA PRO A 119 8.36 6.16 -5.96
C PRO A 119 7.49 5.00 -5.46
N ARG A 120 6.16 5.06 -5.66
CA ARG A 120 5.21 4.03 -5.24
C ARG A 120 4.88 3.02 -6.34
N GLU A 121 5.40 3.20 -7.54
CA GLU A 121 5.17 2.28 -8.66
C GLU A 121 6.38 1.35 -8.87
N PRO A 122 6.17 0.10 -9.30
CA PRO A 122 7.27 -0.78 -9.68
C PRO A 122 8.11 -0.15 -10.79
N LEU A 123 9.43 -0.04 -10.55
CA LEU A 123 10.36 0.47 -11.54
C LEU A 123 10.80 -0.68 -12.45
N VAL A 124 10.24 -0.72 -13.66
CA VAL A 124 10.68 -1.65 -14.72
C VAL A 124 12.04 -1.20 -15.26
N VAL A 125 13.06 -2.04 -15.10
CA VAL A 125 14.47 -1.77 -15.42
C VAL A 125 14.84 -2.29 -16.80
N THR A 126 14.36 -3.48 -17.15
CA THR A 126 14.48 -4.05 -18.50
C THR A 126 13.20 -4.78 -18.87
N ALA A 127 12.87 -4.77 -20.15
CA ALA A 127 11.84 -5.59 -20.76
C ALA A 127 12.46 -6.19 -22.02
N ASP A 128 12.61 -7.52 -22.04
CA ASP A 128 12.95 -8.27 -23.25
C ASP A 128 11.70 -8.44 -24.14
#